data_AF-A0A3B8PUJ9-F1
#
_entry.id   AF-A0A3B8PUJ9-F1
#
_cell.length_a   1.000
_cell.length_b   1.000
_cell.length_c   1.000
_cell.angle_alpha   90.00
_cell.angle_beta   90.00
_cell.angle_gamma   90.00
#
_symmetry.space_group_name_H-M   'P 1'
#
loop_
_entity.id
_entity.type
_entity.pdbx_description
1 polymer ?
#
loop_
_entity_poly.entity_id
_entity_poly.type
_entity_poly.pdbx_seq_one_letter_code
_entity_poly.pdbx_strand_id
1 'polypeptide(L)'
;MKASTFAIVVGATVAAIAPIGVVNPSGYVASLANLLGQSSLVHTIAVALLAMGTLVLLQPVASRSPSQRLVRAVAWLSVIKSLLMLWAPALVESVTDWMTTLPAWPIRLGSVVDFAFGLLMLWVGRRLIGAESDKGNDLASSDPRATEHA
;
A
#
# COMPACT_ATOMS: atom_id res chain seq x y z
N MET A 1 -14.41 0.55 8.87
CA MET A 1 -13.88 1.33 7.72
C MET A 1 -13.95 0.44 6.48
N LYS A 2 -14.42 0.95 5.33
CA LYS A 2 -14.50 0.15 4.08
C LYS A 2 -13.10 -0.11 3.52
N ALA A 3 -12.92 -1.25 2.85
CA ALA A 3 -11.62 -1.63 2.25
C ALA A 3 -11.19 -0.63 1.17
N SER A 4 -12.15 -0.07 0.44
CA SER A 4 -11.98 1.04 -0.50
C SER A 4 -11.38 2.29 0.16
N THR A 5 -11.97 2.73 1.27
CA THR A 5 -11.48 3.89 2.04
C THR A 5 -10.07 3.65 2.57
N PHE A 6 -9.79 2.45 3.08
CA PHE A 6 -8.46 2.09 3.56
C PHE A 6 -7.41 2.14 2.44
N ALA A 7 -7.71 1.56 1.28
CA ALA A 7 -6.84 1.58 0.11
C ALA A 7 -6.51 3.00 -0.34
N ILE A 8 -7.51 3.89 -0.33
CA ILE A 8 -7.35 5.28 -0.75
C ILE A 8 -6.50 6.06 0.24
N VAL A 9 -6.76 5.93 1.55
CA VAL A 9 -6.00 6.65 2.59
C VAL A 9 -4.54 6.22 2.58
N VAL A 10 -4.27 4.92 2.58
CA VAL A 10 -2.89 4.41 2.56
C VAL A 10 -2.22 4.75 1.22
N GLY A 11 -2.91 4.54 0.09
CA GLY A 11 -2.38 4.84 -1.24
C GLY A 11 -2.03 6.31 -1.42
N ALA A 12 -2.91 7.22 -0.99
CA ALA A 12 -2.68 8.67 -1.03
C ALA A 12 -1.50 9.07 -0.15
N THR A 13 -1.42 8.51 1.06
CA THR A 13 -0.33 8.79 2.00
C THR A 13 1.02 8.36 1.43
N VAL A 14 1.12 7.14 0.92
CA VAL A 14 2.35 6.63 0.31
C VAL A 14 2.70 7.42 -0.95
N ALA A 15 1.74 7.72 -1.82
CA ALA A 15 1.97 8.49 -3.03
C ALA A 15 2.38 9.94 -2.77
N ALA A 16 1.96 10.54 -1.65
CA ALA A 16 2.35 11.89 -1.25
C ALA A 16 3.76 11.94 -0.66
N ILE A 17 4.18 10.91 0.08
CA ILE A 17 5.46 10.88 0.78
C ILE A 17 6.59 10.39 -0.13
N ALA A 18 6.34 9.38 -0.96
CA ALA A 18 7.35 8.75 -1.80
C ALA A 18 8.14 9.71 -2.74
N PRO A 19 7.54 10.76 -3.34
CA PRO A 19 8.28 11.74 -4.13
C PRO A 19 9.38 12.46 -3.34
N ILE A 20 9.23 12.61 -2.02
CA ILE A 20 10.23 13.23 -1.15
C ILE A 20 11.53 12.40 -1.16
N GLY A 21 11.43 11.07 -1.12
CA GLY A 21 12.59 10.18 -1.19
C GLY A 21 13.28 10.15 -2.56
N VAL A 22 12.59 10.59 -3.63
CA VAL A 22 13.18 10.76 -4.97
C VAL A 22 13.98 12.07 -5.05
N VAL A 23 13.40 13.17 -4.59
CA VAL A 23 13.98 14.52 -4.73
C VAL A 23 15.00 14.81 -3.62
N ASN A 24 14.70 14.41 -2.39
CA ASN A 24 15.50 14.66 -1.20
C ASN A 24 15.68 13.37 -0.36
N PRO A 25 16.51 12.42 -0.82
CA PRO A 25 16.71 11.12 -0.17
C PRO A 25 17.28 11.24 1.25
N SER A 26 18.15 12.21 1.53
CA SER A 26 18.72 12.42 2.87
C SER A 26 17.69 12.96 3.86
N GLY A 27 16.89 13.95 3.46
CA GLY A 27 15.78 14.45 4.28
C GLY A 27 14.69 13.41 4.51
N TYR A 28 14.43 12.57 3.51
CA TYR A 28 13.53 11.41 3.62
C TYR A 28 14.04 10.41 4.66
N VAL A 29 15.32 9.99 4.60
CA VAL A 29 15.90 9.04 5.57
C VAL A 29 15.93 9.62 6.98
N ALA A 30 16.26 10.90 7.16
CA ALA A 30 16.25 11.53 8.49
C ALA A 30 14.83 11.61 9.09
N SER A 31 13.83 11.92 8.27
CA SER A 31 12.43 11.92 8.70
C SER A 31 11.91 10.51 8.98
N LEU A 32 12.35 9.53 8.18
CA LEU A 32 12.06 8.12 8.37
C LEU A 32 12.68 7.62 9.69
N ALA A 33 13.91 8.00 10.01
CA ALA A 33 14.57 7.65 11.27
C ALA A 33 13.78 8.15 12.50
N ASN A 34 13.30 9.40 12.45
CA ASN A 34 12.46 9.95 13.52
C ASN A 34 11.10 9.23 13.63
N LEU A 35 10.50 8.83 12.50
CA LEU A 35 9.28 8.02 12.47
C LEU A 35 9.51 6.60 12.97
N LEU A 36 10.67 6.01 12.67
CA LEU A 36 11.05 4.67 13.11
C LEU A 36 11.25 4.60 14.63
N GLY A 37 11.67 5.71 15.26
CA GLY A 37 11.68 5.87 16.71
C GLY A 37 10.28 5.84 17.36
N GLN A 38 9.20 5.98 16.58
CA GLN A 38 7.82 5.86 17.05
C GLN A 38 7.26 4.47 16.73
N SER A 39 7.64 3.48 17.54
CA SER A 39 7.36 2.05 17.33
C SER A 39 5.89 1.75 16.98
N SER A 40 4.90 2.40 17.61
CA SER A 40 3.48 2.14 17.34
C SER A 40 3.04 2.50 15.92
N LEU A 41 3.61 3.57 15.36
CA LEU A 41 3.27 4.09 14.04
C LEU A 41 3.84 3.18 12.95
N VAL A 42 5.09 2.72 13.14
CA VAL A 42 5.76 1.74 12.26
C VAL A 42 5.00 0.44 12.19
N HIS A 43 4.58 -0.11 13.33
CA HIS A 43 3.79 -1.36 13.36
C HIS A 43 2.47 -1.21 12.64
N THR A 44 1.79 -0.07 12.82
CA THR A 44 0.50 0.21 12.15
C THR A 44 0.68 0.28 10.62
N ILE A 45 1.73 0.96 10.15
CA ILE A 45 2.06 1.04 8.72
C ILE A 45 2.44 -0.34 8.18
N ALA A 46 3.26 -1.10 8.88
CA ALA A 46 3.69 -2.43 8.44
C ALA A 46 2.50 -3.40 8.36
N VAL A 47 1.59 -3.41 9.34
CA VAL A 47 0.36 -4.21 9.28
C VAL A 47 -0.53 -3.78 8.11
N ALA A 48 -0.64 -2.47 7.86
CA ALA A 48 -1.45 -1.95 6.76
C ALA A 48 -0.90 -2.36 5.38
N LEU A 49 0.41 -2.23 5.18
CA LEU A 49 1.10 -2.64 3.96
C LEU A 49 1.08 -4.16 3.78
N LEU A 50 1.18 -4.94 4.87
CA LEU A 50 1.06 -6.38 4.85
C LEU A 50 -0.33 -6.82 4.40
N ALA A 51 -1.38 -6.29 5.04
CA ALA A 51 -2.76 -6.63 4.74
C ALA A 51 -3.09 -6.35 3.27
N MET A 52 -2.66 -5.20 2.76
CA MET A 52 -2.97 -4.83 1.38
C MET A 52 -2.11 -5.52 0.32
N GLY A 53 -0.81 -5.70 0.57
CA GLY A 53 0.02 -6.52 -0.30
C GLY A 53 -0.55 -7.93 -0.43
N THR A 54 -1.01 -8.51 0.69
CA THR A 54 -1.67 -9.82 0.70
C THR A 54 -2.99 -9.81 -0.08
N LEU A 55 -3.83 -8.79 0.09
CA LEU A 55 -5.08 -8.67 -0.66
C LEU A 55 -4.84 -8.58 -2.18
N VAL A 56 -3.81 -7.84 -2.63
CA VAL A 56 -3.44 -7.78 -4.05
C VAL A 56 -2.95 -9.15 -4.56
N LEU A 57 -2.21 -9.90 -3.74
CA LEU A 57 -1.75 -11.25 -4.12
C LEU A 57 -2.89 -12.28 -4.18
N LEU A 58 -3.92 -12.13 -3.35
CA LEU A 58 -5.09 -13.01 -3.34
C LEU A 58 -6.07 -12.76 -4.49
N GLN A 59 -5.97 -11.63 -5.21
CA GLN A 59 -6.85 -11.37 -6.35
C GLN A 59 -6.63 -12.40 -7.48
N PRO A 60 -7.71 -12.99 -8.03
CA PRO A 60 -7.62 -13.94 -9.14
C PRO A 60 -7.12 -13.24 -10.41
N VAL A 61 -6.18 -13.88 -11.10
CA VAL A 61 -5.53 -13.31 -12.28
C VAL A 61 -6.19 -13.85 -13.54
N ALA A 62 -6.98 -13.01 -14.20
CA ALA A 62 -7.67 -13.38 -15.44
C ALA A 62 -6.75 -13.36 -16.69
N SER A 63 -5.58 -12.70 -16.63
CA SER A 63 -4.70 -12.57 -17.79
C SER A 63 -3.20 -12.56 -17.43
N ARG A 64 -2.34 -13.06 -18.31
CA ARG A 64 -0.87 -13.13 -18.11
C ARG A 64 -0.15 -11.85 -18.54
N SER A 65 -0.76 -10.68 -18.35
CA SER A 65 -0.17 -9.42 -18.82
C SER A 65 1.12 -9.08 -18.05
N PRO A 66 2.13 -8.47 -18.70
CA PRO A 66 3.38 -8.06 -18.03
C PRO A 66 3.11 -7.03 -16.92
N SER A 67 2.08 -6.18 -17.09
CA SER A 67 1.62 -5.25 -16.06
C SER A 67 1.16 -5.94 -14.77
N GLN A 68 0.37 -7.03 -14.88
CA GLN A 68 -0.04 -7.80 -13.68
C GLN A 68 1.12 -8.50 -12.99
N ARG A 69 2.13 -8.96 -13.74
CA ARG A 69 3.34 -9.53 -13.15
C ARG A 69 4.10 -8.49 -12.34
N LEU A 70 4.24 -7.28 -12.87
CA LEU A 70 4.87 -6.14 -12.18
C LEU A 70 4.09 -5.79 -10.91
N VAL A 71 2.76 -5.68 -11.00
CA VAL A 71 1.87 -5.40 -9.86
C VAL A 71 2.05 -6.44 -8.75
N ARG A 72 2.09 -7.73 -9.09
CA ARG A 72 2.34 -8.79 -8.12
C ARG A 72 3.75 -8.76 -7.55
N ALA A 73 4.77 -8.43 -8.36
CA ALA A 73 6.13 -8.27 -7.87
C ALA A 73 6.23 -7.14 -6.84
N VAL A 74 5.58 -6.00 -7.09
CA VAL A 74 5.51 -4.88 -6.15
C VAL A 74 4.72 -5.29 -4.88
N ALA A 75 3.61 -6.01 -5.02
CA ALA A 75 2.84 -6.51 -3.88
C ALA A 75 3.65 -7.48 -3.00
N TRP A 76 4.40 -8.40 -3.62
CA TRP A 76 5.35 -9.27 -2.92
C TRP A 76 6.43 -8.48 -2.19
N LEU A 77 6.99 -7.47 -2.84
CA LEU A 77 8.00 -6.60 -2.22
C LEU A 77 7.45 -5.89 -0.99
N SER A 78 6.21 -5.38 -1.07
CA SER A 78 5.50 -4.75 0.05
C SER A 78 5.26 -5.73 1.20
N VAL A 79 4.84 -6.96 0.92
CA VAL A 79 4.64 -8.01 1.94
C VAL A 79 5.95 -8.36 2.63
N ILE A 80 7.02 -8.59 1.86
CA ILE A 80 8.35 -8.92 2.40
C ILE A 80 8.87 -7.78 3.28
N LYS A 81 8.78 -6.53 2.81
CA LYS A 81 9.16 -5.32 3.56
C LYS A 81 8.39 -5.22 4.88
N SER A 82 7.08 -5.49 4.85
CA SER A 82 6.21 -5.42 6.03
C SER A 82 6.49 -6.52 7.03
N LEU A 83 6.73 -7.75 6.57
CA LEU A 83 7.12 -8.86 7.43
C LEU A 83 8.46 -8.60 8.10
N LEU A 84 9.45 -8.07 7.37
CA LEU A 84 10.74 -7.68 7.95
C LEU A 84 10.58 -6.60 9.02
N MET A 85 9.74 -5.60 8.77
CA MET A 85 9.45 -4.54 9.75
C MET A 85 8.77 -5.06 11.03
N LEU A 86 7.92 -6.09 10.93
CA LEU A 86 7.20 -6.67 12.07
C LEU A 86 8.02 -7.72 12.83
N TRP A 87 8.82 -8.52 12.12
CA TRP A 87 9.47 -9.69 12.68
C TRP A 87 10.86 -9.39 13.26
N ALA A 88 11.51 -8.33 12.77
CA ALA A 88 12.84 -7.94 13.23
C ALA A 88 12.95 -6.42 13.41
N PRO A 89 12.35 -5.84 14.46
CA PRO A 89 12.47 -4.40 14.74
C PRO A 89 13.93 -3.96 14.97
N ALA A 90 14.80 -4.83 15.48
CA ALA A 90 16.24 -4.58 15.58
C ALA A 90 16.95 -4.50 14.21
N LEU A 91 16.41 -5.17 13.19
CA LEU A 91 16.85 -4.97 11.80
C LEU A 91 16.37 -3.62 11.26
N VAL A 92 15.23 -3.11 11.70
CA VAL A 92 14.72 -1.77 11.31
C VAL A 92 15.61 -0.66 11.87
N GLU A 93 16.05 -0.78 13.12
CA GLU A 93 17.00 0.15 13.74
C GLU A 93 18.35 0.15 13.02
N SER A 94 18.90 -1.03 12.70
CA SER A 94 20.15 -1.14 11.93
C SER A 94 20.01 -0.80 10.45
N VAL A 95 18.80 -0.89 9.89
CA VAL A 95 18.49 -0.42 8.54
C VAL A 95 18.60 1.09 8.45
N THR A 96 18.33 1.86 9.51
CA THR A 96 18.57 3.30 9.51
C THR A 96 20.05 3.62 9.32
N ASP A 97 20.93 2.96 10.09
CA ASP A 97 22.38 3.10 9.95
C ASP A 97 22.85 2.62 8.56
N TRP A 98 22.25 1.56 8.04
CA TRP A 98 22.55 1.06 6.70
C TRP A 98 22.04 2.00 5.59
N MET A 99 20.86 2.61 5.74
CA MET A 99 20.28 3.57 4.80
C MET A 99 21.07 4.89 4.77
N THR A 100 21.66 5.30 5.89
CA THR A 100 22.53 6.49 5.93
C THR A 100 23.89 6.26 5.27
N THR A 101 24.32 5.00 5.15
CA THR A 101 25.58 4.62 4.49
C THR A 101 25.41 4.21 3.02
N LEU A 102 24.17 4.00 2.57
CA LEU A 102 23.88 3.72 1.17
C LEU A 102 24.04 4.97 0.28
N PRO A 103 24.49 4.80 -0.98
CA PRO A 103 24.39 5.85 -1.99
C PRO A 103 22.94 6.34 -2.15
N ALA A 104 22.72 7.52 -2.72
CA ALA A 104 21.35 8.06 -2.87
C ALA A 104 20.45 7.27 -3.86
N TRP A 105 21.03 6.52 -4.81
CA TRP A 105 20.28 5.89 -5.90
C TRP A 105 19.35 4.73 -5.46
N PRO A 106 19.68 3.85 -4.50
CA PRO A 106 18.77 2.80 -4.01
C PRO A 106 17.58 3.41 -3.25
N ILE A 107 17.80 4.50 -2.51
CA ILE A 107 16.73 5.23 -1.81
C ILE A 107 15.74 5.80 -2.82
N ARG A 108 16.25 6.41 -3.90
CA ARG A 108 15.41 6.91 -5.00
C ARG A 108 14.64 5.79 -5.67
N LEU A 109 15.28 4.65 -5.94
CA LEU A 109 14.63 3.51 -6.58
C LEU A 109 13.54 2.90 -5.68
N GLY A 110 13.82 2.72 -4.39
CA GLY A 110 12.83 2.28 -3.40
C GLY A 110 11.64 3.25 -3.30
N SER A 111 11.91 4.55 -3.36
CA SER A 111 10.88 5.59 -3.35
C SER A 111 10.02 5.59 -4.61
N VAL A 112 10.59 5.32 -5.78
CA VAL A 112 9.81 5.13 -7.03
C VAL A 112 8.89 3.91 -6.93
N VAL A 113 9.37 2.82 -6.32
CA VAL A 113 8.57 1.62 -6.09
C VAL A 113 7.44 1.89 -5.08
N ASP A 114 7.73 2.57 -3.97
CA ASP A 114 6.72 2.97 -2.99
C ASP A 114 5.68 3.91 -3.64
N PHE A 115 6.08 4.85 -4.49
CA PHE A 115 5.18 5.71 -5.25
C PHE A 115 4.27 4.91 -6.19
N ALA A 116 4.84 3.98 -6.97
CA ALA A 116 4.07 3.10 -7.85
C ALA A 116 3.08 2.23 -7.07
N PHE A 117 3.46 1.77 -5.89
CA PHE A 117 2.57 1.05 -4.99
C PHE A 117 1.44 1.92 -4.45
N GLY A 118 1.71 3.17 -4.07
CA GLY A 118 0.68 4.13 -3.66
C GLY A 118 -0.36 4.39 -4.76
N LEU A 119 0.09 4.57 -6.01
CA LEU A 119 -0.80 4.73 -7.16
C LEU A 119 -1.63 3.46 -7.44
N LEU A 120 -1.01 2.29 -7.32
CA LEU A 120 -1.71 1.01 -7.44
C LEU A 120 -2.82 0.90 -6.38
N MET A 121 -2.54 1.28 -5.13
CA MET A 121 -3.54 1.27 -4.06
C MET A 121 -4.70 2.20 -4.33
N LEU A 122 -4.45 3.41 -4.82
CA LEU A 122 -5.51 4.34 -5.24
C LEU A 122 -6.39 3.72 -6.33
N TRP A 123 -5.77 3.05 -7.31
CA TRP A 123 -6.48 2.37 -8.38
C TRP A 123 -7.30 1.17 -7.88
N VAL A 124 -6.75 0.33 -6.99
CA VAL A 124 -7.48 -0.77 -6.35
C VAL A 124 -8.63 -0.23 -5.51
N GLY A 125 -8.40 0.83 -4.74
CA GLY A 125 -9.44 1.51 -3.95
C GLY A 125 -10.60 1.97 -4.84
N ARG A 126 -10.31 2.58 -5.99
CA ARG A 126 -11.33 2.98 -6.97
C ARG A 126 -12.12 1.79 -7.52
N ARG A 127 -11.47 0.67 -7.80
CA ARG A 127 -12.16 -0.56 -8.24
C ARG A 127 -13.04 -1.15 -7.15
N LEU A 128 -12.59 -1.13 -5.89
CA LEU A 128 -13.38 -1.60 -4.75
C LEU A 128 -14.64 -0.76 -4.55
N ILE A 129 -14.57 0.57 -4.75
CA ILE A 129 -15.77 1.44 -4.71
C ILE A 129 -16.81 1.00 -5.75
N GLY A 130 -16.38 0.70 -6.99
CA GLY A 130 -17.29 0.22 -8.03
C GLY A 130 -17.97 -1.10 -7.65
N ALA A 131 -17.21 -2.07 -7.15
CA ALA A 131 -17.75 -3.36 -6.73
C ALA A 131 -18.64 -3.27 -5.47
N GLU A 132 -18.35 -2.36 -4.55
CA GLU A 132 -19.20 -2.06 -3.38
C GLU A 132 -20.52 -1.38 -3.80
N SER A 133 -20.49 -0.57 -4.85
CA SER A 133 -21.67 0.10 -5.41
C SER A 133 -22.60 -0.89 -6.13
N ASP A 134 -22.05 -1.79 -6.96
CA ASP A 134 -22.85 -2.80 -7.67
C ASP A 134 -23.53 -3.78 -6.72
N LYS A 135 -22.82 -4.27 -5.69
CA LYS A 135 -23.43 -5.12 -4.65
C LYS A 135 -24.54 -4.44 -3.86
N GLY A 136 -24.43 -3.13 -3.64
CA GLY A 136 -25.49 -2.35 -2.98
C GLY A 136 -26.73 -2.21 -3.86
N ASN A 137 -26.54 -2.11 -5.18
CA ASN A 137 -27.61 -1.99 -6.15
C ASN A 137 -28.36 -3.32 -6.36
N ASP A 138 -27.63 -4.45 -6.40
CA ASP A 138 -28.21 -5.79 -6.52
C ASP A 138 -29.07 -6.17 -5.29
N LEU A 139 -28.66 -5.72 -4.08
CA LEU A 139 -29.42 -5.90 -2.83
C LEU A 139 -30.66 -5.00 -2.78
N ALA A 140 -30.61 -3.80 -3.35
CA ALA A 140 -31.76 -2.90 -3.44
C ALA A 140 -32.80 -3.39 -4.47
N SER A 141 -32.37 -4.01 -5.57
CA SER A 141 -33.26 -4.57 -6.59
C SER A 141 -33.85 -5.94 -6.22
N SER A 142 -33.30 -6.61 -5.21
CA SER A 142 -33.80 -7.90 -4.71
C SER A 142 -34.68 -7.77 -3.46
N ASP A 143 -34.97 -6.54 -3.01
CA ASP A 143 -35.96 -6.27 -1.97
C ASP A 143 -37.38 -6.38 -2.56
N PRO A 144 -38.18 -7.41 -2.21
CA PRO A 144 -39.53 -7.62 -2.75
C PRO A 144 -40.52 -6.50 -2.37
N ARG A 145 -40.13 -5.54 -1.51
CA ARG A 145 -40.94 -4.37 -1.15
C ARG A 145 -40.90 -3.22 -2.16
N ALA A 146 -39.98 -3.24 -3.13
CA ALA A 146 -39.89 -2.17 -4.14
C ALA A 146 -40.96 -2.28 -5.25
N THR A 147 -41.70 -3.39 -5.33
CA THR A 147 -42.70 -3.66 -6.38
C THR A 147 -44.14 -3.32 -6.01
N GLU A 148 -44.44 -2.77 -4.83
CA GLU A 148 -45.83 -2.47 -4.42
C GLU A 148 -46.30 -1.03 -4.67
N HIS A 149 -45.48 -0.18 -5.31
CA HIS A 149 -45.88 1.19 -5.66
C HIS A 149 -45.54 1.52 -7.12
N ALA A 150 -46.24 0.88 -8.06
CA ALA A 150 -46.32 1.29 -9.46
C ALA A 150 -47.77 1.13 -9.95
#